data_AF-A0A1J5FR28-F1
#
_entry.id   AF-A0A1J5FR28-F1
#
_cell.length_a   1.000
_cell.length_b   1.000
_cell.length_c   1.000
_cell.angle_alpha   90.00
_cell.angle_beta   90.00
_cell.angle_gamma   90.00
#
_symmetry.space_group_name_H-M   'P 1'
#
loop_
_entity.id
_entity.type
_entity.pdbx_description
1 polymer ?
#
loop_
_entity_poly.entity_id
_entity_poly.type
_entity_poly.pdbx_seq_one_letter_code
_entity_poly.pdbx_strand_id
1 'polypeptide(L)'
;MNTASIFIKTDPQLKAKAQKTAKDLGLSLTSVINRYLKHFIATKIITFSSMEEETPNAYFKKTLKKARKDWKEGKGSPIFDTGENAVKWLKEQGI
;
A
#
# COMPACT_ATOMS: atom_id res chain seq x y z
N MET A 1 -1.17 27.86 -20.56
CA MET A 1 -0.75 26.84 -19.56
C MET A 1 0.09 27.54 -18.51
N ASN A 2 -0.34 27.55 -17.25
CA ASN A 2 0.49 28.07 -16.17
C ASN A 2 1.36 26.93 -15.65
N THR A 3 2.64 26.93 -16.04
CA THR A 3 3.64 25.96 -15.58
C THR A 3 4.62 26.64 -14.66
N ALA A 4 4.99 25.99 -13.57
CA ALA A 4 6.07 26.40 -12.69
C ALA A 4 7.22 25.41 -12.77
N SER A 5 8.45 25.90 -12.66
CA SER A 5 9.65 25.08 -12.70
C SER A 5 10.14 24.78 -11.29
N ILE A 6 10.55 23.54 -11.03
CA ILE A 6 11.17 23.09 -9.78
C ILE A 6 12.62 22.71 -10.08
N PHE A 7 13.58 23.39 -9.43
CA PHE A 7 15.00 23.08 -9.53
C PHE A 7 15.48 22.42 -8.24
N ILE A 8 15.96 21.17 -8.34
CA ILE A 8 16.41 20.36 -7.19
C ILE A 8 17.85 19.93 -7.43
N LYS A 9 18.74 20.29 -6.50
CA LYS A 9 20.11 19.74 -6.44
C LYS A 9 20.06 18.38 -5.75
N THR A 10 20.69 17.38 -6.34
CA THR A 10 20.76 16.02 -5.79
C THR A 10 21.99 15.30 -6.31
N ASP A 11 22.29 14.14 -5.75
CA ASP A 11 23.38 13.29 -6.20
C ASP A 11 23.15 12.78 -7.65
N PRO A 12 24.15 12.84 -8.55
CA PRO A 12 23.98 12.40 -9.93
C PRO A 12 23.62 10.92 -10.08
N GLN A 13 24.16 10.04 -9.22
CA GLN A 13 23.86 8.61 -9.26
C GLN A 13 22.43 8.35 -8.78
N LEU A 14 21.98 9.06 -7.75
CA LEU A 14 20.60 8.99 -7.29
C LEU A 14 19.61 9.39 -8.40
N LYS A 15 19.88 10.50 -9.09
CA LYS A 15 19.05 10.94 -10.23
C LYS A 15 19.01 9.89 -11.34
N ALA A 16 20.16 9.35 -11.73
CA ALA A 16 20.26 8.35 -12.79
C ALA A 16 19.48 7.07 -12.44
N LYS A 17 19.61 6.59 -11.20
CA LYS A 17 18.86 5.43 -10.70
C LYS A 17 17.36 5.68 -10.69
N ALA A 18 16.90 6.81 -10.12
CA ALA A 18 15.48 7.16 -10.08
C ALA A 18 14.88 7.26 -11.49
N GLN A 19 15.61 7.83 -12.44
CA GLN A 19 15.17 7.94 -13.83
C GLN A 19 15.07 6.56 -14.52
N LYS A 20 16.03 5.66 -14.27
CA LYS A 20 15.97 4.29 -14.76
C LYS A 20 14.76 3.55 -14.18
N THR A 21 14.56 3.60 -12.86
CA THR A 21 13.41 2.98 -12.19
C THR A 21 12.08 3.48 -12.75
N ALA A 22 11.93 4.78 -12.97
CA ALA A 22 10.71 5.32 -13.58
C ALA A 22 10.51 4.77 -15.00
N LYS A 23 11.57 4.72 -15.82
CA LYS A 23 11.53 4.21 -17.20
C LYS A 23 11.16 2.73 -17.25
N ASP A 24 11.71 1.92 -16.36
CA ASP A 24 11.42 0.49 -16.26
C ASP A 24 9.92 0.24 -15.96
N LEU A 25 9.26 1.21 -15.31
CA LEU A 25 7.81 1.21 -15.05
C LEU A 25 6.98 1.93 -16.13
N GLY A 26 7.59 2.35 -17.24
CA GLY A 26 6.91 3.07 -18.33
C GLY A 26 6.55 4.53 -17.99
N LEU A 27 7.21 5.13 -17.00
CA LEU A 27 6.93 6.48 -16.51
C LEU A 27 8.12 7.43 -16.74
N SER A 28 7.83 8.73 -16.87
CA SER A 28 8.86 9.76 -16.78
C SER A 28 9.17 10.10 -15.33
N LEU A 29 10.41 10.49 -15.02
CA LEU A 29 10.77 10.96 -13.67
C LEU A 29 9.91 12.16 -13.24
N THR A 30 9.59 13.07 -14.17
CA THR A 30 8.70 14.21 -13.93
C THR A 30 7.28 13.76 -13.53
N SER A 31 6.74 12.73 -14.18
CA SER A 31 5.42 12.17 -13.83
C SER A 31 5.42 11.62 -12.41
N VAL A 32 6.49 10.92 -12.02
CA VAL A 32 6.65 10.38 -10.66
C VAL A 32 6.71 11.51 -9.63
N ILE A 33 7.56 12.53 -9.84
CA ILE A 33 7.68 13.67 -8.91
C ILE A 33 6.33 14.40 -8.76
N ASN A 34 5.65 14.69 -9.86
CA ASN A 34 4.33 15.34 -9.82
C ASN A 34 3.28 14.50 -9.09
N ARG A 35 3.31 13.16 -9.24
CA ARG A 35 2.43 12.26 -8.49
C ARG A 35 2.70 12.29 -6.99
N TYR A 36 3.97 12.35 -6.58
CA TYR A 36 4.35 12.48 -5.17
C TYR A 36 3.96 13.84 -4.59
N LEU A 37 4.09 14.94 -5.33
CA LEU A 37 3.61 16.25 -4.87
C LEU A 37 2.09 16.24 -4.63
N LYS A 38 1.32 15.67 -5.57
CA LYS A 38 -0.13 15.48 -5.40
C LYS A 38 -0.46 14.60 -4.19
N HIS A 39 0.29 13.52 -3.99
CA HIS A 39 0.13 12.65 -2.82
C HIS A 39 0.37 13.40 -1.51
N PHE A 40 1.47 14.15 -1.45
CA PHE A 40 1.86 14.92 -0.28
C PHE A 40 0.78 15.97 0.07
N ILE A 41 0.24 16.66 -0.93
CA ILE A 41 -0.87 17.63 -0.73
C ILE A 41 -2.13 16.92 -0.20
N ALA A 42 -2.50 15.79 -0.79
CA ALA A 42 -3.72 15.07 -0.44
C ALA A 42 -3.66 14.45 0.97
N THR A 43 -2.51 13.88 1.34
CA THR A 43 -2.35 13.15 2.60
C THR A 43 -1.84 14.03 3.74
N LYS A 44 -1.15 15.13 3.43
CA LYS A 44 -0.41 15.96 4.41
C LYS A 44 0.56 15.16 5.28
N ILE A 45 1.04 14.02 4.76
CA ILE A 45 1.93 13.09 5.45
C ILE A 45 3.21 12.95 4.65
N ILE A 46 4.35 12.94 5.36
CA ILE A 46 5.64 12.51 4.83
C ILE A 46 6.03 11.23 5.56
N THR A 47 6.17 10.13 4.81
CA THR A 47 6.59 8.85 5.37
C THR A 47 8.11 8.72 5.28
N PHE A 48 8.78 8.70 6.42
CA PHE A 48 10.17 8.27 6.51
C PHE A 48 10.16 6.83 6.99
N SER A 49 10.42 5.90 6.08
CA SER A 49 10.60 4.49 6.41
C SER A 49 12.07 4.15 6.14
N SER A 50 12.83 3.81 7.18
CA SER A 50 13.93 2.88 6.99
C SER A 50 13.26 1.57 6.62
N MET A 51 13.60 0.99 5.47
CA MET A 51 13.02 -0.26 5.00
C MET A 51 13.16 -1.39 6.05
N GLU A 52 12.22 -1.48 6.97
CA GLU A 52 11.73 -2.72 7.51
C GLU A 52 10.29 -2.79 7.02
N GLU A 53 10.02 -3.77 6.15
CA GLU A 53 8.67 -4.24 5.89
C GLU A 53 7.87 -4.17 7.20
N GLU A 54 6.66 -3.60 7.18
CA GLU A 54 5.82 -3.51 8.38
C GLU A 54 5.78 -4.88 9.05
N THR A 55 6.58 -5.10 10.09
CA THR A 55 6.71 -6.43 10.66
C THR A 55 5.44 -6.67 11.45
N PRO A 56 4.63 -7.71 11.10
CA PRO A 56 3.43 -8.00 11.84
C PRO A 56 3.73 -8.09 13.34
N ASN A 57 3.04 -7.29 14.15
CA ASN A 57 3.21 -7.35 15.60
C ASN A 57 2.84 -8.76 16.11
N ALA A 58 3.24 -9.09 17.35
CA ALA A 58 3.04 -10.43 17.90
C ALA A 58 1.55 -10.84 17.91
N TYR A 59 0.63 -9.89 18.12
CA TYR A 59 -0.79 -10.12 18.06
C TYR A 59 -1.23 -10.52 16.64
N PHE A 60 -0.86 -9.73 15.63
CA PHE A 60 -1.21 -9.98 14.24
C PHE A 60 -0.66 -11.32 13.74
N LYS A 61 0.60 -11.66 14.08
CA LYS A 61 1.19 -12.98 13.78
C LYS A 61 0.39 -14.13 14.41
N LYS A 62 -0.06 -13.99 15.65
CA LYS A 62 -0.89 -15.00 16.34
C LYS A 62 -2.27 -15.13 15.67
N THR A 63 -2.90 -14.02 15.34
CA THR A 63 -4.21 -14.00 14.65
C THR A 63 -4.14 -14.68 13.29
N LEU A 64 -3.11 -14.42 12.49
CA LEU A 64 -2.90 -15.09 11.21
C LEU A 64 -2.69 -16.61 11.35
N LYS A 65 -1.92 -17.04 12.38
CA LYS A 65 -1.73 -18.47 12.67
C LYS A 65 -3.05 -19.14 13.06
N LYS A 66 -3.87 -18.48 13.90
CA LYS A 66 -5.20 -18.96 14.29
C LYS A 66 -6.13 -19.06 13.09
N ALA A 67 -6.26 -17.99 12.29
CA ALA A 67 -7.09 -17.98 11.09
C ALA A 67 -6.73 -19.11 10.11
N ARG A 68 -5.43 -19.39 9.90
CA ARG A 68 -4.98 -20.49 9.06
C ARG A 68 -5.33 -21.87 9.63
N LYS A 69 -5.31 -22.03 10.96
CA LYS A 69 -5.74 -23.26 11.62
C LYS A 69 -7.26 -23.44 11.48
N ASP A 70 -8.03 -22.39 11.77
CA ASP A 70 -9.49 -22.41 11.69
C ASP A 70 -9.96 -22.72 10.27
N TRP A 71 -9.31 -22.15 9.23
CA TRP A 71 -9.60 -22.48 7.84
C TRP A 71 -9.36 -23.97 7.50
N LYS A 72 -8.25 -24.55 7.96
CA LYS A 72 -7.95 -25.98 7.75
C LYS A 72 -8.93 -26.90 8.47
N GLU A 73 -9.44 -26.47 9.62
CA GLU A 73 -10.40 -27.21 10.43
C GLU A 73 -11.86 -26.96 10.01
N GLY A 74 -12.10 -26.18 8.95
CA GLY A 74 -13.44 -25.82 8.49
C GLY A 74 -14.20 -24.88 9.43
N LYS A 75 -13.51 -24.23 10.37
CA LYS A 75 -14.03 -23.25 11.34
C LYS A 75 -14.01 -21.82 10.79
N GLY A 76 -14.14 -21.68 9.47
CA GLY A 76 -14.21 -20.40 8.78
C GLY A 76 -15.65 -19.95 8.53
N SER A 77 -15.80 -18.80 7.88
CA SER A 77 -17.10 -18.42 7.31
C SER A 77 -17.52 -19.44 6.24
N PRO A 78 -18.82 -19.60 5.97
CA PRO A 78 -19.28 -20.34 4.80
C PRO A 78 -18.81 -19.65 3.51
N ILE A 79 -18.94 -20.37 2.40
CA ILE A 79 -18.77 -19.78 1.05
C ILE A 79 -20.05 -19.01 0.73
N PHE A 80 -19.91 -17.80 0.19
CA PHE A 80 -21.03 -16.95 -0.16
C PHE A 80 -21.11 -16.75 -1.67
N ASP A 81 -22.32 -16.80 -2.22
CA ASP A 81 -22.55 -16.56 -3.65
C ASP A 81 -22.54 -15.06 -4.01
N THR A 82 -22.83 -14.19 -3.03
CA THR A 82 -22.87 -12.73 -3.20
C THR A 82 -22.24 -12.00 -2.01
N GLY A 83 -21.80 -10.76 -2.24
CA GLY A 83 -21.23 -9.91 -1.20
C GLY A 83 -22.26 -9.53 -0.12
N GLU A 84 -23.52 -9.37 -0.49
CA GLU A 84 -24.62 -9.06 0.44
C GLU A 84 -24.81 -10.19 1.46
N ASN A 85 -24.71 -11.44 1.02
CA ASN A 85 -24.80 -12.60 1.91
C ASN A 85 -23.63 -12.66 2.90
N ALA A 86 -22.42 -12.32 2.44
CA ALA A 86 -21.25 -12.24 3.32
C ALA A 86 -21.41 -11.15 4.39
N VAL A 87 -21.89 -9.95 4.00
CA VAL A 87 -22.13 -8.85 4.93
C VAL A 87 -23.24 -9.18 5.93
N LYS A 88 -24.33 -9.83 5.48
CA LYS A 88 -25.41 -10.26 6.38
C LYS A 88 -24.90 -11.24 7.44
N TRP A 89 -24.10 -12.22 7.03
CA TRP A 89 -23.50 -13.19 7.96
C TRP A 89 -22.59 -12.51 8.99
N LEU A 90 -21.76 -11.55 8.59
CA LEU A 90 -20.90 -10.79 9.52
C LEU A 90 -21.72 -10.04 10.58
N LYS A 91 -22.81 -9.38 10.17
CA LYS A 91 -23.71 -8.69 11.11
C LYS A 91 -24.35 -9.64 12.12
N GLU A 92 -24.71 -10.85 11.70
CA GLU A 92 -25.22 -11.89 12.61
C GLU A 92 -24.15 -12.37 13.61
N GLN A 93 -22.86 -12.25 13.29
CA GLN A 93 -21.75 -12.51 14.22
C GLN A 93 -21.43 -11.33 15.16
N GLY A 94 -22.11 -10.19 14.99
CA GLY A 94 -21.87 -8.98 15.79
C GLY A 94 -20.60 -8.21 15.42
N ILE A 95 -20.13 -8.36 14.17
CA ILE A 95 -18.98 -7.63 13.59
C ILE A 95 -19.48 -6.65 12.52
#